data_AF-A0A356V2P5-F1
#
_entry.id   AF-A0A356V2P5-F1
#
_cell.length_a   1.000
_cell.length_b   1.000
_cell.length_c   1.000
_cell.angle_alpha   90.00
_cell.angle_beta   90.00
_cell.angle_gamma   90.00
#
_symmetry.space_group_name_H-M   'P 1'
#
loop_
_entity.id
_entity.type
_entity.pdbx_description
1 polymer ?
#
loop_
_entity_poly.entity_id
_entity_poly.type
_entity_poly.pdbx_seq_one_letter_code
_entity_poly.pdbx_strand_id
1 'polypeptide(L)'
;MENNAMLKPETAPLTACTVSRDVSNFDLLIEDMEAELGESWGDLTFEDADAFLAQSEADQLEFIAIAIDDQDEEDLTLISDTITTAIDKGIKVILIAEDVSPIALHQLLRMGATDFIPYPLPDGELHSAIERMRTPSAPDEPAVPQEMKSTLKPTGDREGMVMAVHGLGGGTGSTTFAVNLAWELANIDKDNSPRVCLLDFDLQFGSVSTYLDLPRREMIYELLSDT
;
A
#
# COMPACT_ATOMS: atom_id res chain seq x y z
N MET A 1 41.66 8.67 -46.58
CA MET A 1 40.44 9.40 -46.19
C MET A 1 39.61 8.43 -45.38
N GLU A 2 39.89 8.40 -44.08
CA GLU A 2 39.18 7.60 -43.09
C GLU A 2 37.80 8.24 -42.88
N ASN A 3 36.74 7.48 -43.12
CA ASN A 3 35.39 7.90 -42.77
C ASN A 3 34.99 7.14 -41.52
N ASN A 4 35.26 7.76 -40.37
CA ASN A 4 34.89 7.28 -39.05
C ASN A 4 33.41 7.62 -38.84
N ALA A 5 32.53 6.66 -39.13
CA ALA A 5 31.12 6.78 -38.81
C ALA A 5 30.96 6.65 -37.29
N MET A 6 30.81 7.80 -36.62
CA MET A 6 30.41 7.87 -35.21
C MET A 6 29.07 7.15 -35.05
N LEU A 7 29.11 5.98 -34.40
CA LEU A 7 27.93 5.40 -33.77
C LEU A 7 27.44 6.42 -32.73
N LYS A 8 26.26 7.00 -32.94
CA LYS A 8 25.52 7.62 -31.85
C LYS A 8 25.18 6.49 -30.87
N PRO A 9 25.51 6.60 -29.57
CA PRO A 9 25.00 5.63 -28.61
C PRO A 9 23.48 5.75 -28.62
N GLU A 10 22.83 4.65 -28.97
CA GLU A 10 21.39 4.44 -28.82
C GLU A 10 21.16 4.41 -27.31
N THR A 11 20.80 5.55 -26.72
CA THR A 11 20.46 5.66 -25.30
C THR A 11 19.33 4.69 -25.00
N ALA A 12 19.55 3.75 -24.08
CA ALA A 12 18.54 2.80 -23.67
C ALA A 12 17.29 3.55 -23.17
N PRO A 13 16.08 3.05 -23.46
CA PRO A 13 14.86 3.67 -22.94
C PRO A 13 14.86 3.62 -21.40
N LEU A 14 14.48 4.74 -20.79
CA LEU A 14 14.34 4.84 -19.33
C LEU A 14 13.17 3.96 -18.86
N THR A 15 13.43 3.07 -17.93
CA THR A 15 12.43 2.17 -17.32
C THR A 15 12.01 2.63 -15.93
N ALA A 16 12.80 3.47 -15.26
CA ALA A 16 12.41 4.11 -14.01
C ALA A 16 12.93 5.55 -13.90
N CYS A 17 12.30 6.34 -13.04
CA CYS A 17 12.77 7.68 -12.75
C CYS A 17 12.64 8.02 -11.25
N THR A 18 13.68 8.64 -10.70
CA THR A 18 13.68 9.17 -9.33
C THR A 18 13.30 10.65 -9.37
N VAL A 19 12.23 11.01 -8.67
CA VAL A 19 11.79 12.40 -8.51
C VAL A 19 12.17 12.88 -7.12
N SER A 20 12.99 13.92 -7.05
CA SER A 20 13.44 14.50 -5.77
C SER A 20 13.88 15.96 -5.96
N ARG A 21 13.98 16.72 -4.87
CA ARG A 21 14.54 18.08 -4.92
C ARG A 21 16.04 18.07 -5.22
N ASP A 22 16.77 17.16 -4.58
CA ASP A 22 18.20 16.91 -4.84
C ASP A 22 18.50 15.42 -4.63
N VAL A 23 18.73 14.70 -5.72
CA VAL A 23 18.98 13.26 -5.70
C VAL A 23 20.28 12.93 -4.94
N SER A 24 21.20 13.89 -4.84
CA SER A 24 22.51 13.73 -4.18
C SER A 24 22.39 13.55 -2.66
N ASN A 25 21.24 13.92 -2.06
CA ASN A 25 20.97 13.64 -0.65
C ASN A 25 20.65 12.15 -0.41
N PHE A 26 20.30 11.43 -1.47
CA PHE A 26 19.86 10.04 -1.42
C PHE A 26 20.92 9.11 -2.06
N ASP A 27 22.20 9.24 -1.67
CA ASP A 27 23.31 8.45 -2.22
C ASP A 27 23.03 6.94 -2.26
N LEU A 28 22.43 6.38 -1.19
CA LEU A 28 22.09 4.95 -1.12
C LEU A 28 21.01 4.56 -2.14
N LEU A 29 20.07 5.47 -2.43
CA LEU A 29 19.06 5.25 -3.46
C LEU A 29 19.70 5.21 -4.84
N ILE A 30 20.67 6.08 -5.11
CA ILE A 30 21.41 6.09 -6.37
C ILE A 30 22.14 4.76 -6.56
N GLU A 31 22.85 4.28 -5.53
CA GLU A 31 23.56 3.01 -5.55
C GLU A 31 22.62 1.83 -5.81
N ASP A 32 21.47 1.77 -5.12
CA ASP A 32 20.48 0.71 -5.30
C ASP A 32 19.80 0.76 -6.68
N MET A 33 19.46 1.96 -7.18
CA MET A 33 18.88 2.13 -8.52
C MET A 33 19.86 1.71 -9.63
N GLU A 34 21.14 2.06 -9.50
CA GLU A 34 22.19 1.63 -10.43
C GLU A 34 22.40 0.11 -10.37
N ALA A 35 22.37 -0.49 -9.17
CA ALA A 35 22.48 -1.94 -9.01
C ALA A 35 21.33 -2.71 -9.66
N GLU A 36 20.10 -2.20 -9.57
CA GLU A 36 18.89 -2.87 -10.07
C GLU A 36 18.59 -2.62 -11.55
N LEU A 37 18.86 -1.40 -12.05
CA LEU A 37 18.44 -0.95 -13.39
C LEU A 37 19.61 -0.62 -14.32
N GLY A 38 20.85 -0.58 -13.81
CA GLY A 38 22.02 -0.17 -14.57
C GLY A 38 21.89 1.26 -15.08
N GLU A 39 21.93 1.45 -16.40
CA GLU A 39 21.80 2.76 -17.07
C GLU A 39 20.35 3.11 -17.45
N SER A 40 19.36 2.27 -17.09
CA SER A 40 17.97 2.42 -17.54
C SER A 40 17.11 3.26 -16.58
N TRP A 41 17.73 4.14 -15.79
CA TRP A 41 17.03 5.05 -14.88
C TRP A 41 17.56 6.48 -15.01
N GLY A 42 16.79 7.45 -14.52
CA GLY A 42 17.21 8.85 -14.49
C GLY A 42 16.59 9.61 -13.32
N ASP A 43 17.08 10.81 -13.06
CA ASP A 43 16.59 11.70 -12.02
C ASP A 43 15.86 12.91 -12.61
N LEU A 44 14.84 13.39 -11.89
CA LEU A 44 14.08 14.59 -12.22
C LEU A 44 13.76 15.38 -10.94
N THR A 45 13.57 16.69 -11.11
CA THR A 45 13.04 17.54 -10.06
C THR A 45 11.51 17.43 -10.00
N PHE A 46 10.90 17.79 -8.87
CA PHE A 46 9.43 17.86 -8.76
C PHE A 46 8.80 18.79 -9.81
N GLU A 47 9.47 19.88 -10.18
CA GLU A 47 8.98 20.84 -11.19
C GLU A 47 8.99 20.25 -12.61
N ASP A 48 10.00 19.43 -12.93
CA ASP A 48 10.16 18.82 -14.25
C ASP A 48 9.38 17.50 -14.39
N ALA A 49 9.04 16.86 -13.27
CA ALA A 49 8.38 15.55 -13.23
C ALA A 49 7.05 15.56 -13.99
N ASP A 50 6.17 16.52 -13.75
CA ASP A 50 4.88 16.62 -14.45
C ASP A 50 5.07 16.84 -15.96
N ALA A 51 6.04 17.67 -16.34
CA ALA A 51 6.34 17.96 -17.75
C ALA A 51 6.92 16.73 -18.48
N PHE A 52 7.72 15.91 -17.79
CA PHE A 52 8.22 14.64 -18.31
C PHE A 52 7.12 13.59 -18.38
N LEU A 53 6.34 13.43 -17.30
CA LEU A 53 5.21 12.51 -17.24
C LEU A 53 4.19 12.81 -18.33
N ALA A 54 4.02 14.06 -18.78
CA ALA A 54 3.14 14.40 -19.90
C ALA A 54 3.64 13.91 -21.28
N GLN A 55 4.92 13.56 -21.44
CA GLN A 55 5.49 13.12 -22.71
C GLN A 55 5.22 11.63 -22.97
N SER A 56 5.29 11.21 -24.24
CA SER A 56 5.08 9.81 -24.65
C SER A 56 6.22 8.88 -24.22
N GLU A 57 7.38 9.44 -23.87
CA GLU A 57 8.53 8.69 -23.36
C GLU A 57 8.25 8.12 -21.97
N ALA A 58 7.45 8.82 -21.15
CA ALA A 58 7.03 8.35 -19.83
C ALA A 58 6.15 7.09 -19.87
N ASP A 59 5.53 6.77 -21.01
CA ASP A 59 4.69 5.59 -21.14
C ASP A 59 5.51 4.27 -21.11
N GLN A 60 6.84 4.36 -21.19
CA GLN A 60 7.77 3.22 -21.06
C GLN A 60 8.25 3.00 -19.62
N LEU A 61 7.93 3.91 -18.69
CA LEU A 61 8.30 3.77 -17.29
C LEU A 61 7.51 2.63 -16.63
N GLU A 62 8.23 1.75 -15.94
CA GLU A 62 7.65 0.72 -15.08
C GLU A 62 7.18 1.33 -13.75
N PHE A 63 7.99 2.24 -13.19
CA PHE A 63 7.70 2.92 -11.93
C PHE A 63 8.44 4.27 -11.82
N ILE A 64 7.99 5.10 -10.88
CA ILE A 64 8.72 6.26 -10.39
C ILE A 64 8.99 6.12 -8.89
N ALA A 65 10.17 6.55 -8.46
CA ALA A 65 10.56 6.63 -7.06
C ALA A 65 10.53 8.10 -6.63
N ILE A 66 9.68 8.44 -5.66
CA ILE A 66 9.55 9.81 -5.16
C ILE A 66 10.30 9.88 -3.83
N ALA A 67 11.45 10.54 -3.82
CA ALA A 67 12.27 10.71 -2.63
C ALA A 67 12.01 12.09 -2.01
N ILE A 68 11.61 12.10 -0.74
CA ILE A 68 11.20 13.29 0.01
C ILE A 68 11.89 13.35 1.38
N ASP A 69 12.20 14.56 1.83
CA ASP A 69 12.73 14.86 3.17
C ASP A 69 11.81 15.82 3.96
N ASP A 70 12.26 16.25 5.14
CA ASP A 70 11.53 17.17 6.01
C ASP A 70 11.32 18.57 5.40
N GLN A 71 12.18 18.99 4.47
CA GLN A 71 12.06 20.28 3.77
C GLN A 71 10.96 20.24 2.72
N ASP A 72 10.72 19.07 2.14
CA ASP A 72 9.74 18.89 1.07
C ASP A 72 8.28 18.87 1.62
N GLU A 73 8.09 18.80 2.94
CA GLU A 73 6.77 18.90 3.57
C GLU A 73 6.07 20.25 3.33
N GLU A 74 6.82 21.32 3.05
CA GLU A 74 6.25 22.63 2.72
C GLU A 74 5.54 22.62 1.35
N ASP A 75 5.98 21.73 0.44
CA ASP A 75 5.53 21.64 -0.95
C ASP A 75 4.77 20.34 -1.25
N LEU A 76 4.09 19.75 -0.25
CA LEU A 76 3.30 18.52 -0.40
C LEU A 76 2.28 18.56 -1.54
N THR A 77 1.79 19.75 -1.90
CA THR A 77 0.83 19.90 -3.01
C THR A 77 1.47 19.52 -4.34
N LEU A 78 2.72 19.94 -4.59
CA LEU A 78 3.46 19.64 -5.82
C LEU A 78 3.76 18.14 -5.92
N ILE A 79 4.19 17.53 -4.82
CA ILE A 79 4.45 16.08 -4.74
C ILE A 79 3.15 15.31 -4.99
N SER A 80 2.04 15.81 -4.44
CA SER A 80 0.72 15.19 -4.58
C SER A 80 0.21 15.21 -6.02
N ASP A 81 0.42 16.32 -6.72
CA ASP A 81 0.08 16.45 -8.13
C ASP A 81 0.91 15.49 -8.98
N THR A 82 2.22 15.38 -8.71
CA THR A 82 3.12 14.43 -9.39
C THR A 82 2.66 12.97 -9.20
N ILE A 83 2.32 12.58 -7.97
CA ILE A 83 1.80 11.24 -7.65
C ILE A 83 0.52 10.96 -8.44
N THR A 84 -0.40 11.93 -8.46
CA THR A 84 -1.69 11.79 -9.13
C THR A 84 -1.49 11.64 -10.64
N THR A 85 -0.64 12.47 -11.25
CA THR A 85 -0.30 12.40 -12.68
C THR A 85 0.28 11.03 -13.07
N ALA A 86 1.18 10.48 -12.25
CA ALA A 86 1.77 9.17 -12.50
C ALA A 86 0.73 8.04 -12.43
N ILE A 87 -0.14 8.06 -11.41
CA ILE A 87 -1.20 7.07 -11.22
C ILE A 87 -2.22 7.13 -12.35
N ASP A 88 -2.61 8.32 -12.80
CA ASP A 88 -3.54 8.51 -13.92
C ASP A 88 -3.00 7.92 -15.23
N LYS A 89 -1.68 7.85 -15.38
CA LYS A 89 -0.99 7.17 -16.49
C LYS A 89 -0.79 5.67 -16.26
N GLY A 90 -1.14 5.15 -15.10
CA GLY A 90 -0.93 3.74 -14.73
C GLY A 90 0.54 3.41 -14.39
N ILE A 91 1.35 4.42 -14.10
CA ILE A 91 2.75 4.25 -13.66
C ILE A 91 2.72 4.01 -12.14
N LYS A 92 3.49 3.02 -11.67
CA LYS A 92 3.57 2.69 -10.25
C LYS A 92 4.45 3.70 -9.51
N VAL A 93 4.08 4.02 -8.27
CA VAL A 93 4.78 5.04 -7.48
C VAL A 93 5.31 4.41 -6.19
N ILE A 94 6.64 4.45 -5.99
CA ILE A 94 7.29 4.12 -4.72
C ILE A 94 7.58 5.43 -3.99
N LEU A 95 7.19 5.53 -2.73
CA LEU A 95 7.56 6.66 -1.88
C LEU A 95 8.79 6.30 -1.05
N ILE A 96 9.81 7.16 -1.06
CA ILE A 96 11.00 7.06 -0.22
C ILE A 96 11.03 8.29 0.66
N ALA A 97 10.99 8.13 1.98
CA ALA A 97 10.92 9.27 2.89
C ALA A 97 12.01 9.25 3.96
N GLU A 98 12.67 10.39 4.15
CA GLU A 98 13.60 10.67 5.24
C GLU A 98 12.96 11.69 6.20
N ASP A 99 12.82 11.33 7.48
CA ASP A 99 12.34 12.23 8.54
C ASP A 99 11.00 12.97 8.31
N VAL A 100 10.17 12.47 7.38
CA VAL A 100 8.84 13.03 7.07
C VAL A 100 7.81 12.71 8.17
N SER A 101 6.96 13.69 8.47
CA SER A 101 5.92 13.59 9.48
C SER A 101 4.87 12.52 9.14
N PRO A 102 4.32 11.80 10.14
CA PRO A 102 3.30 10.76 9.90
C PRO A 102 2.05 11.30 9.19
N ILE A 103 1.73 12.58 9.35
CA ILE A 103 0.57 13.22 8.71
C ILE A 103 0.82 13.36 7.22
N ALA A 104 1.98 13.90 6.83
CA ALA A 104 2.40 14.03 5.44
C ALA A 104 2.46 12.65 4.76
N LEU A 105 3.11 11.68 5.40
CA LEU A 105 3.21 10.31 4.87
C LEU A 105 1.82 9.67 4.66
N HIS A 106 0.92 9.79 5.64
CA HIS A 106 -0.45 9.27 5.51
C HIS A 106 -1.25 9.94 4.38
N GLN A 107 -1.04 11.24 4.15
CA GLN A 107 -1.66 11.95 3.04
C GLN A 107 -1.15 11.41 1.71
N LEU A 108 0.17 11.27 1.55
CA LEU A 108 0.78 10.79 0.30
C LEU A 108 0.35 9.35 -0.04
N LEU A 109 0.33 8.46 0.95
CA LEU A 109 -0.15 7.08 0.80
C LEU A 109 -1.63 7.00 0.39
N ARG A 110 -2.48 7.90 0.90
CA ARG A 110 -3.91 7.92 0.56
C ARG A 110 -4.20 8.27 -0.90
N MET A 111 -3.26 8.90 -1.59
CA MET A 111 -3.43 9.26 -3.00
C MET A 111 -3.12 8.10 -3.94
N GLY A 112 -2.68 6.95 -3.42
CA GLY A 112 -2.46 5.73 -4.19
C GLY A 112 -0.99 5.44 -4.50
N ALA A 113 -0.06 6.02 -3.73
CA ALA A 113 1.33 5.53 -3.73
C ALA A 113 1.32 4.02 -3.46
N THR A 114 2.02 3.27 -4.31
CA THR A 114 1.93 1.80 -4.38
C THR A 114 2.72 1.14 -3.25
N ASP A 115 3.85 1.73 -2.88
CA ASP A 115 4.74 1.21 -1.84
C ASP A 115 5.45 2.35 -1.10
N PHE A 116 5.98 2.05 0.09
CA PHE A 116 6.72 2.99 0.93
C PHE A 116 7.98 2.36 1.50
N ILE A 117 9.10 3.09 1.41
CA ILE A 117 10.40 2.70 1.93
C ILE A 117 10.97 3.84 2.78
N PRO A 118 11.35 3.60 4.05
CA PRO A 118 12.04 4.61 4.85
C PRO A 118 13.49 4.78 4.38
N TYR A 119 14.01 6.00 4.42
CA TYR A 119 15.43 6.29 4.20
C TYR A 119 16.16 6.42 5.56
N PRO A 120 17.38 5.87 5.74
CA PRO A 120 18.16 5.11 4.76
C PRO A 120 17.54 3.75 4.43
N LEU A 121 17.65 3.34 3.16
CA LEU A 121 16.99 2.13 2.65
C LEU A 121 17.48 0.88 3.40
N PRO A 122 16.57 0.04 3.92
CA PRO A 122 16.95 -1.28 4.42
C PRO A 122 17.49 -2.15 3.29
N ASP A 123 18.49 -2.99 3.60
CA ASP A 123 19.14 -3.89 2.64
C ASP A 123 18.12 -4.69 1.80
N GLY A 124 18.12 -4.48 0.48
CA GLY A 124 17.28 -5.22 -0.46
C GLY A 124 15.79 -4.87 -0.45
N GLU A 125 15.38 -3.81 0.25
CA GLU A 125 13.97 -3.39 0.26
C GLU A 125 13.55 -2.83 -1.10
N LEU A 126 14.41 -2.04 -1.76
CA LEU A 126 14.12 -1.53 -3.11
C LEU A 126 13.96 -2.66 -4.12
N HIS A 127 14.90 -3.61 -4.14
CA HIS A 127 14.81 -4.82 -4.96
C HIS A 127 13.48 -5.55 -4.73
N SER A 128 13.11 -5.76 -3.47
CA SER A 128 11.87 -6.43 -3.09
C SER A 128 10.64 -5.64 -3.57
N ALA A 129 10.64 -4.31 -3.47
CA ALA A 129 9.58 -3.46 -3.97
C ALA A 129 9.45 -3.55 -5.51
N ILE A 130 10.57 -3.52 -6.24
CA ILE A 130 10.60 -3.66 -7.69
C ILE A 130 10.07 -5.04 -8.12
N GLU A 131 10.52 -6.12 -7.47
CA GLU A 131 10.02 -7.48 -7.75
C GLU A 131 8.52 -7.63 -7.44
N ARG A 132 8.03 -7.05 -6.34
CA ARG A 132 6.59 -7.00 -6.03
C ARG A 132 5.80 -6.28 -7.12
N MET A 133 6.38 -5.25 -7.73
CA MET A 133 5.75 -4.50 -8.81
C MET A 133 5.82 -5.21 -10.16
N ARG A 134 6.92 -5.89 -10.48
CA ARG A 134 7.09 -6.63 -11.74
C ARG A 134 6.33 -7.95 -11.76
N THR A 135 6.23 -8.59 -10.59
CA THR A 135 5.37 -9.75 -10.41
C THR A 135 3.94 -9.27 -10.67
N PRO A 136 3.28 -9.72 -11.75
CA PRO A 136 1.86 -9.48 -11.92
C PRO A 136 1.23 -9.98 -10.65
N SER A 137 0.44 -9.13 -9.96
CA SER A 137 -0.35 -9.56 -8.81
C SER A 137 -0.85 -10.95 -9.13
N ALA A 138 -0.40 -11.95 -8.36
CA ALA A 138 -0.98 -13.28 -8.45
C ALA A 138 -2.49 -13.04 -8.53
N PRO A 139 -3.17 -13.60 -9.55
CA PRO A 139 -4.54 -13.20 -9.90
C PRO A 139 -5.30 -13.05 -8.61
N ASP A 140 -5.83 -11.83 -8.38
CA ASP A 140 -6.56 -11.41 -7.17
C ASP A 140 -6.97 -12.62 -6.36
N GLU A 141 -6.45 -12.74 -5.12
CA GLU A 141 -6.87 -13.75 -4.12
C GLU A 141 -8.23 -14.33 -4.53
N PRO A 142 -8.29 -15.63 -4.88
CA PRO A 142 -9.27 -16.20 -5.79
C PRO A 142 -10.58 -15.48 -5.64
N ALA A 143 -10.86 -14.56 -6.59
CA ALA A 143 -11.90 -13.56 -6.47
C ALA A 143 -13.09 -14.18 -5.75
N VAL A 144 -13.30 -13.77 -4.48
CA VAL A 144 -14.44 -14.24 -3.69
C VAL A 144 -15.62 -14.19 -4.65
N PRO A 145 -16.30 -15.32 -4.92
CA PRO A 145 -17.35 -15.38 -5.92
C PRO A 145 -18.24 -14.15 -5.76
N GLN A 146 -18.73 -13.53 -6.84
CA GLN A 146 -19.52 -12.30 -6.74
C GLN A 146 -20.68 -12.39 -5.73
N GLU A 147 -21.13 -13.61 -5.41
CA GLU A 147 -22.10 -13.94 -4.35
C GLU A 147 -21.59 -13.73 -2.90
N MET A 148 -20.27 -13.77 -2.65
CA MET A 148 -19.60 -13.47 -1.38
C MET A 148 -19.06 -12.04 -1.29
N LYS A 149 -19.04 -11.25 -2.38
CA LYS A 149 -18.73 -9.83 -2.30
C LYS A 149 -19.85 -9.12 -1.54
N SER A 150 -19.50 -8.51 -0.42
CA SER A 150 -20.41 -7.65 0.36
C SER A 150 -21.10 -6.66 -0.57
N THR A 151 -22.44 -6.70 -0.62
CA THR A 151 -23.26 -5.75 -1.39
C THR A 151 -23.25 -4.34 -0.80
N LEU A 152 -22.57 -4.16 0.33
CA LEU A 152 -22.40 -2.87 0.99
C LEU A 152 -21.31 -2.09 0.27
N LYS A 153 -21.70 -1.11 -0.55
CA LYS A 153 -20.77 -0.09 -1.05
C LYS A 153 -20.15 0.64 0.15
N PRO A 154 -18.81 0.78 0.22
CA PRO A 154 -18.19 1.67 1.18
C PRO A 154 -18.66 3.09 0.86
N THR A 155 -19.55 3.64 1.67
CA THR A 155 -19.76 5.09 1.74
C THR A 155 -18.52 5.64 2.44
N GLY A 156 -17.68 6.41 1.73
CA GLY A 156 -16.34 6.85 2.15
C GLY A 156 -16.22 7.63 3.47
N ASP A 157 -17.32 7.80 4.20
CA ASP A 157 -17.41 8.56 5.46
C ASP A 157 -17.56 7.66 6.71
N ARG A 158 -17.23 6.37 6.63
CA ARG A 158 -17.33 5.46 7.79
C ARG A 158 -15.96 5.12 8.33
N GLU A 159 -15.57 5.80 9.39
CA GLU A 159 -14.48 5.36 10.26
C GLU A 159 -14.92 4.10 11.01
N GLY A 160 -14.10 3.04 10.93
CA GLY A 160 -14.32 1.76 11.60
C GLY A 160 -13.18 1.48 12.59
N MET A 161 -13.49 0.79 13.67
CA MET A 161 -12.51 0.37 14.68
C MET A 161 -12.43 -1.16 14.71
N VAL A 162 -11.22 -1.70 14.64
CA VAL A 162 -10.95 -3.14 14.84
C VAL A 162 -10.40 -3.34 16.24
N MET A 163 -11.08 -4.18 17.03
CA MET A 163 -10.67 -4.52 18.39
C MET A 163 -10.30 -6.00 18.47
N ALA A 164 -9.05 -6.29 18.83
CA ALA A 164 -8.58 -7.65 19.04
C ALA A 164 -8.69 -8.04 20.52
N VAL A 165 -9.27 -9.21 20.81
CA VAL A 165 -9.35 -9.79 22.15
C VAL A 165 -8.64 -11.13 22.14
N HIS A 166 -7.55 -11.23 22.90
CA HIS A 166 -6.75 -12.45 23.02
C HIS A 166 -6.64 -12.88 24.48
N GLY A 167 -6.89 -14.16 24.75
CA GLY A 167 -6.77 -14.73 26.09
C GLY A 167 -5.38 -15.30 26.33
N LEU A 168 -4.74 -14.90 27.43
CA LEU A 168 -3.42 -15.40 27.84
C LEU A 168 -3.43 -16.84 28.39
N GLY A 169 -4.60 -17.50 28.39
CA GLY A 169 -4.79 -18.85 28.89
C GLY A 169 -6.25 -19.30 28.81
N GLY A 170 -6.48 -20.59 29.04
CA GLY A 170 -7.82 -21.18 29.07
C GLY A 170 -8.66 -20.62 30.21
N GLY A 171 -9.92 -20.28 29.94
CA GLY A 171 -10.85 -19.77 30.96
C GLY A 171 -10.60 -18.32 31.42
N THR A 172 -9.75 -17.56 30.72
CA THR A 172 -9.51 -16.13 30.99
C THR A 172 -10.73 -15.23 30.76
N GLY A 173 -11.80 -15.77 30.15
CA GLY A 173 -13.04 -15.03 29.91
C GLY A 173 -13.01 -14.13 28.68
N SER A 174 -12.02 -14.30 27.78
CA SER A 174 -11.91 -13.50 26.56
C SER A 174 -13.16 -13.53 25.69
N THR A 175 -13.76 -14.71 25.50
CA THR A 175 -15.04 -14.84 24.76
C THR A 175 -16.17 -14.12 25.47
N THR A 176 -16.29 -14.26 26.80
CA THR A 176 -17.29 -13.56 27.61
C THR A 176 -17.14 -12.06 27.47
N PHE A 177 -15.91 -11.55 27.58
CA PHE A 177 -15.62 -10.13 27.43
C PHE A 177 -15.96 -9.62 26.03
N ALA A 178 -15.51 -10.31 24.98
CA ALA A 178 -15.76 -9.91 23.60
C ALA A 178 -17.26 -9.85 23.27
N VAL A 179 -18.04 -10.84 23.72
CA VAL A 179 -19.50 -10.87 23.50
C VAL A 179 -20.19 -9.71 24.21
N ASN A 180 -19.87 -9.47 25.48
CA ASN A 180 -20.50 -8.38 26.23
C ASN A 180 -20.09 -7.01 25.67
N LEU A 181 -18.82 -6.83 25.31
CA LEU A 181 -18.36 -5.60 24.67
C LEU A 181 -19.09 -5.35 23.35
N ALA A 182 -19.25 -6.37 22.51
CA ALA A 182 -19.97 -6.26 21.26
C ALA A 182 -21.45 -5.89 21.48
N TRP A 183 -22.08 -6.49 22.50
CA TRP A 183 -23.46 -6.17 22.88
C TRP A 183 -23.62 -4.73 23.35
N GLU A 184 -22.74 -4.24 24.23
CA GLU A 184 -22.77 -2.87 24.73
C GLU A 184 -22.52 -1.87 23.61
N LEU A 185 -21.56 -2.12 22.72
CA LEU A 185 -21.30 -1.26 21.56
C LEU A 185 -22.50 -1.19 20.61
N ALA A 186 -23.17 -2.32 20.37
CA ALA A 186 -24.34 -2.37 19.49
C ALA A 186 -25.58 -1.68 20.08
N ASN A 187 -25.60 -1.42 21.38
CA ASN A 187 -26.74 -0.84 22.11
C ASN A 187 -26.40 0.47 22.84
N ILE A 188 -25.24 1.08 22.54
CA ILE A 188 -24.75 2.26 23.24
C ILE A 188 -25.69 3.47 23.09
N ASP A 189 -26.37 3.57 21.95
CA ASP A 189 -27.34 4.60 21.63
C ASP A 189 -28.59 4.00 20.94
N LYS A 190 -29.76 4.61 21.11
CA LYS A 190 -31.01 4.09 20.52
C LYS A 190 -31.20 4.49 19.05
N ASP A 191 -30.69 5.65 18.67
CA ASP A 191 -30.93 6.27 17.37
C ASP A 191 -29.68 6.16 16.47
N ASN A 192 -28.48 6.13 17.04
CA ASN A 192 -27.22 6.10 16.29
C ASN A 192 -26.19 5.11 16.83
N SER A 193 -26.59 3.85 17.08
CA SER A 193 -25.63 2.80 17.45
C SER A 193 -24.75 2.37 16.28
N PRO A 194 -23.45 2.10 16.53
CA PRO A 194 -22.55 1.57 15.52
C PRO A 194 -22.95 0.15 15.11
N ARG A 195 -22.62 -0.22 13.86
CA ARG A 195 -22.75 -1.60 13.39
C ARG A 195 -21.57 -2.41 13.93
N VAL A 196 -21.88 -3.41 14.75
CA VAL A 196 -20.87 -4.28 15.36
C VAL A 196 -20.84 -5.63 14.63
N CYS A 197 -19.63 -6.09 14.29
CA CYS A 197 -19.38 -7.44 13.80
C CYS A 197 -18.49 -8.14 14.83
N LEU A 198 -18.91 -9.32 15.30
CA LEU A 198 -18.11 -10.15 16.21
C LEU A 198 -17.64 -11.38 15.44
N LEU A 199 -16.33 -11.59 15.42
CA LEU A 199 -15.67 -12.72 14.76
C LEU A 199 -14.98 -13.57 15.83
N ASP A 200 -15.29 -14.86 15.85
CA ASP A 200 -14.63 -15.83 16.73
C ASP A 200 -13.64 -16.66 15.89
N PHE A 201 -12.35 -16.47 16.15
CA PHE A 201 -11.27 -17.20 15.47
C PHE A 201 -10.78 -18.42 16.27
N ASP A 202 -11.39 -18.72 17.43
CA ASP A 202 -11.16 -19.99 18.12
C ASP A 202 -12.05 -21.07 17.48
N LEU A 203 -11.56 -21.69 16.40
CA LEU A 203 -12.33 -22.68 15.65
C LEU A 203 -12.61 -23.97 16.45
N GLN A 204 -11.76 -24.29 17.43
CA GLN A 204 -11.84 -25.52 18.20
C GLN A 204 -12.78 -25.39 19.41
N PHE A 205 -12.71 -24.26 20.12
CA PHE A 205 -13.45 -24.03 21.37
C PHE A 205 -14.33 -22.79 21.35
N GLY A 206 -14.53 -22.19 20.17
CA GLY A 206 -15.37 -21.03 19.95
C GLY A 206 -16.78 -21.23 20.49
N SER A 207 -17.20 -20.30 21.34
CA SER A 207 -18.45 -20.37 22.11
C SER A 207 -19.32 -19.12 21.98
N VAL A 208 -18.96 -18.19 21.09
CA VAL A 208 -19.74 -16.96 20.83
C VAL A 208 -21.20 -17.28 20.47
N SER A 209 -21.45 -18.29 19.63
CA SER A 209 -22.80 -18.69 19.24
C SER A 209 -23.65 -19.13 20.45
N THR A 210 -23.07 -19.91 21.36
CA THR A 210 -23.72 -20.33 22.61
C THR A 210 -24.07 -19.13 23.50
N TYR A 211 -23.16 -18.16 23.63
CA TYR A 211 -23.41 -16.96 24.45
C TYR A 211 -24.53 -16.08 23.91
N LEU A 212 -24.66 -16.02 22.57
CA LEU A 212 -25.68 -15.24 21.88
C LEU A 212 -26.99 -16.02 21.62
N ASP A 213 -27.08 -17.27 22.11
CA ASP A 213 -28.20 -18.18 21.84
C ASP A 213 -28.49 -18.35 20.34
N LEU A 214 -27.41 -18.38 19.53
CA LEU A 214 -27.48 -18.56 18.09
C LEU A 214 -27.17 -20.01 17.72
N PRO A 215 -27.85 -20.57 16.70
CA PRO A 215 -27.52 -21.89 16.19
C PRO A 215 -26.10 -21.88 15.61
N ARG A 216 -25.24 -22.77 16.07
CA ARG A 216 -23.91 -22.99 15.51
C ARG A 216 -24.05 -23.46 14.06
N ARG A 217 -23.40 -22.75 13.14
CA ARG A 217 -23.35 -23.11 11.72
C ARG A 217 -22.02 -23.83 11.44
N GLU A 218 -22.07 -25.14 11.24
CA GLU A 218 -20.88 -25.95 10.91
C GLU A 218 -20.27 -25.60 9.54
N MET A 219 -21.00 -24.86 8.70
CA MET A 219 -20.57 -24.43 7.36
C MET A 219 -19.20 -23.70 7.34
N ILE A 220 -18.85 -22.96 8.39
CA ILE A 220 -17.54 -22.26 8.46
C ILE A 220 -16.41 -23.25 8.71
N TYR A 221 -16.65 -24.26 9.56
CA TYR A 221 -15.69 -25.31 9.83
C TYR A 221 -15.52 -26.24 8.60
N GLU A 222 -16.62 -26.60 7.94
CA GLU A 222 -16.60 -27.38 6.69
C GLU A 222 -15.81 -26.67 5.59
N LEU A 223 -16.01 -25.37 5.38
CA LEU A 223 -15.29 -24.58 4.38
C LEU A 223 -13.76 -24.52 4.63
N LEU A 224 -13.34 -24.48 5.90
CA LEU A 224 -11.93 -24.48 6.30
C LEU A 224 -11.29 -25.88 6.27
N SER A 225 -12.10 -26.93 6.24
CA SER A 225 -11.64 -28.33 6.19
C SER A 225 -11.38 -28.81 4.75
N ASP A 226 -12.00 -28.15 3.76
CA ASP A 226 -12.00 -28.53 2.34
C ASP A 226 -10.95 -27.77 1.49
N THR A 227 -10.03 -27.06 2.14
CA THR A 227 -8.81 -26.46 1.56
C THR A 227 -7.58 -27.20 2.04
#